data_AF-A0A851L622-F1
#
_entry.id   AF-A0A851L622-F1
#
_cell.length_a   1.000
_cell.length_b   1.000
_cell.length_c   1.000
_cell.angle_alpha   90.00
_cell.angle_beta   90.00
_cell.angle_gamma   90.00
#
_symmetry.space_group_name_H-M   'P 1'
#
loop_
_entity.id
_entity.type
_entity.pdbx_description
1 polymer ?
#
loop_
_entity_poly.entity_id
_entity_poly.type
_entity_poly.pdbx_seq_one_letter_code
_entity_poly.pdbx_strand_id
1 'polypeptide(L)'
;IKQFLLLSKRRTAIITQCLKDSETNKPNFMPRLYINRRLAMEHRDNPALDPSCKNAVFTQVLSLLEGSLLLWGVWPLRYDQWWECKFISEGIIDQGGGFRDSLADMSEELCPSSADTPVPLPFFVRTSNQGNSTGEARDMYVPNPSCKDFPKYEWIGQIMGAALRGKEFLVLALPGFVWKQLTGEEVSWSKDFPAVDSVLVKLLEVMEVMDKDTFEFKFGNELTYTTVLSDQRMVELIPNGSSTVVCYEDRKEFIHLVQKARLEESKEQIMAMQAGLLKVVPQAVLDLLTWQELEKKVCGDPEVTVDALKKLTQFEDFEPLDTRVQYFWEALNNFTNEDRSRFLRFVTGRSRLPARIYIYPDKMGSETTDALPESSTCSSTLFLPNYATAKVCEEKLRYAAYNCVAIDTDVSPWE
;
A
#
# COMPACT_ATOMS: atom_id res chain seq x y z
N ILE A 1 11.72 6.45 -27.27
CA ILE A 1 10.35 6.13 -27.77
C ILE A 1 9.33 6.12 -26.63
N LYS A 2 9.56 5.38 -25.52
CA LYS A 2 8.68 5.35 -24.33
C LYS A 2 8.30 6.75 -23.78
N GLN A 3 9.28 7.64 -23.59
CA GLN A 3 9.02 9.04 -23.15
C GLN A 3 8.12 9.84 -24.10
N PHE A 4 8.18 9.60 -25.42
CA PHE A 4 7.32 10.29 -26.39
C PHE A 4 5.89 9.71 -26.41
N LEU A 5 5.73 8.42 -26.14
CA LEU A 5 4.42 7.77 -26.02
C LEU A 5 3.64 8.29 -24.80
N LEU A 6 4.34 8.60 -23.70
CA LEU A 6 3.74 9.20 -22.50
C LEU A 6 3.11 10.57 -22.77
N LEU A 7 3.58 11.32 -23.76
CA LEU A 7 3.05 12.65 -24.11
C LEU A 7 1.88 12.59 -25.11
N SER A 8 1.49 11.40 -25.56
CA SER A 8 0.42 11.24 -26.55
C SER A 8 -0.96 11.53 -25.96
N LYS A 9 -1.74 12.40 -26.60
CA LYS A 9 -3.16 12.62 -26.26
C LYS A 9 -4.03 11.38 -26.44
N ARG A 10 -3.54 10.36 -27.16
CA ARG A 10 -4.24 9.08 -27.35
C ARG A 10 -3.85 8.01 -26.32
N ARG A 11 -2.91 8.29 -25.41
CA ARG A 11 -2.37 7.34 -24.42
C ARG A 11 -3.47 6.63 -23.64
N THR A 12 -4.38 7.39 -23.02
CA THR A 12 -5.48 6.83 -22.23
C THR A 12 -6.38 5.93 -23.05
N ALA A 13 -6.74 6.34 -24.27
CA ALA A 13 -7.56 5.53 -25.16
C ALA A 13 -6.87 4.23 -25.58
N ILE A 14 -5.56 4.27 -25.84
CA ILE A 14 -4.77 3.08 -26.17
C ILE A 14 -4.69 2.14 -24.97
N ILE A 15 -4.42 2.65 -23.76
CA ILE A 15 -4.42 1.84 -22.53
C ILE A 15 -5.77 1.13 -22.36
N THR A 16 -6.88 1.86 -22.44
CA THR A 16 -8.22 1.27 -22.32
C THR A 16 -8.47 0.22 -23.39
N GLN A 17 -8.07 0.47 -24.64
CA GLN A 17 -8.24 -0.46 -25.75
C GLN A 17 -7.40 -1.73 -25.56
N CYS A 18 -6.12 -1.61 -25.21
CA CYS A 18 -5.24 -2.76 -24.96
C CYS A 18 -5.71 -3.61 -23.78
N LEU A 19 -6.21 -2.97 -22.71
CA LEU A 19 -6.86 -3.70 -21.63
C LEU A 19 -8.08 -4.44 -22.16
N LYS A 20 -8.98 -3.76 -22.88
CA LYS A 20 -10.19 -4.37 -23.46
C LYS A 20 -9.91 -5.53 -24.43
N ASP A 21 -8.88 -5.42 -25.25
CA ASP A 21 -8.52 -6.44 -26.24
C ASP A 21 -7.84 -7.67 -25.62
N SER A 22 -7.33 -7.54 -24.40
CA SER A 22 -6.72 -8.65 -23.64
C SER A 22 -7.71 -9.33 -22.67
N GLU A 23 -8.97 -8.91 -22.65
CA GLU A 23 -10.01 -9.54 -21.84
C GLU A 23 -10.45 -10.87 -22.45
N THR A 24 -10.82 -11.85 -21.64
CA THR A 24 -11.44 -13.11 -22.11
C THR A 24 -12.96 -13.14 -21.82
N ASN A 25 -13.68 -14.29 -21.91
CA ASN A 25 -15.15 -14.52 -21.57
C ASN A 25 -15.77 -14.30 -20.13
N LYS A 26 -16.06 -15.29 -19.27
CA LYS A 26 -15.96 -15.17 -17.77
C LYS A 26 -15.70 -16.58 -17.22
N PRO A 27 -15.10 -16.78 -16.04
CA PRO A 27 -15.02 -18.13 -15.50
C PRO A 27 -16.44 -18.69 -15.32
N ASN A 28 -16.62 -19.98 -15.63
CA ASN A 28 -17.92 -20.66 -15.48
C ASN A 28 -18.33 -20.81 -14.00
N PHE A 29 -17.35 -20.77 -13.09
CA PHE A 29 -17.54 -20.87 -11.65
C PHE A 29 -16.57 -19.91 -10.95
N MET A 30 -17.07 -19.18 -9.95
CA MET A 30 -16.25 -18.34 -9.07
C MET A 30 -15.70 -19.23 -7.94
N PRO A 31 -14.36 -19.28 -7.72
CA PRO A 31 -13.82 -20.05 -6.61
C PRO A 31 -14.34 -19.49 -5.28
N ARG A 32 -14.74 -20.39 -4.38
CA ARG A 32 -15.16 -20.06 -3.02
C ARG A 32 -14.05 -20.40 -2.05
N LEU A 33 -13.54 -19.39 -1.34
CA LEU A 33 -12.45 -19.53 -0.38
C LEU A 33 -13.01 -19.48 1.04
N TYR A 34 -12.56 -20.42 1.87
CA TYR A 34 -12.85 -20.46 3.29
C TYR A 34 -11.58 -20.05 4.05
N ILE A 35 -11.55 -18.81 4.52
CA ILE A 35 -10.37 -18.20 5.14
C ILE A 35 -10.52 -18.21 6.66
N ASN A 36 -9.48 -18.63 7.38
CA ASN A 36 -9.45 -18.60 8.83
C ASN A 36 -8.69 -17.38 9.34
N ARG A 37 -9.40 -16.30 9.68
CA ARG A 37 -8.82 -15.08 10.23
C ARG A 37 -8.24 -15.24 11.63
N ARG A 38 -8.81 -16.12 12.46
CA ARG A 38 -8.26 -16.42 13.78
C ARG A 38 -6.83 -16.96 13.69
N LEU A 39 -6.59 -17.92 12.78
CA LEU A 39 -5.24 -18.44 12.55
C LEU A 39 -4.29 -17.38 11.97
N ALA A 40 -4.79 -16.50 11.11
CA ALA A 40 -4.00 -15.38 10.57
C ALA A 40 -3.63 -14.37 11.66
N MET A 41 -4.55 -14.06 12.57
CA MET A 41 -4.30 -13.22 13.74
C MET A 41 -3.25 -13.85 14.67
N GLU A 42 -3.37 -15.14 14.99
CA GLU A 42 -2.37 -15.87 15.77
C GLU A 42 -0.99 -15.87 15.10
N HIS A 43 -0.94 -16.03 13.76
CA HIS A 43 0.29 -15.91 12.98
C HIS A 43 0.87 -14.50 13.06
N ARG A 44 0.05 -13.46 12.92
CA ARG A 44 0.49 -12.06 12.99
C ARG A 44 1.07 -11.72 14.36
N ASP A 45 0.47 -12.22 15.43
CA ASP A 45 0.92 -11.97 16.80
C ASP A 45 2.24 -12.69 17.11
N ASN A 46 2.46 -13.88 16.53
CA ASN A 46 3.72 -14.62 16.67
C ASN A 46 4.10 -15.39 15.40
N PRO A 47 4.73 -14.72 14.40
CA PRO A 47 5.08 -15.36 13.13
C PRO A 47 6.07 -16.53 13.26
N ALA A 48 6.80 -16.61 14.39
CA ALA A 48 7.76 -17.68 14.63
C ALA A 48 7.10 -19.06 14.82
N LEU A 49 5.81 -19.12 15.19
CA LEU A 49 5.07 -20.37 15.36
C LEU A 49 4.60 -20.98 14.03
N ASP A 50 4.58 -20.19 12.95
CA ASP A 50 4.32 -20.65 11.60
C ASP A 50 5.37 -20.10 10.62
N PRO A 51 6.59 -20.67 10.62
CA PRO A 51 7.67 -20.22 9.75
C PRO A 51 7.35 -20.31 8.25
N SER A 52 6.39 -21.18 7.89
CA SER A 52 5.90 -21.32 6.52
C SER A 52 4.90 -20.24 6.10
N CYS A 53 4.42 -19.44 7.05
CA CYS A 53 3.37 -18.43 6.87
C CYS A 53 2.08 -19.02 6.29
N LYS A 54 1.79 -20.31 6.51
CA LYS A 54 0.62 -21.00 5.93
C LYS A 54 -0.72 -20.46 6.44
N ASN A 55 -0.72 -19.93 7.66
CA ASN A 55 -1.89 -19.41 8.35
C ASN A 55 -2.17 -17.95 8.01
N ALA A 56 -1.22 -17.22 7.40
CA ALA A 56 -1.48 -15.88 6.89
C ALA A 56 -2.59 -15.91 5.83
N VAL A 57 -3.49 -14.92 5.84
CA VAL A 57 -4.56 -14.78 4.84
C VAL A 57 -3.98 -14.84 3.43
N PHE A 58 -2.85 -14.17 3.19
CA PHE A 58 -2.14 -14.21 1.92
C PHE A 58 -1.86 -15.64 1.43
N THR A 59 -1.30 -16.49 2.28
CA THR A 59 -0.94 -17.86 1.90
C THR A 59 -2.17 -18.77 1.87
N GLN A 60 -3.16 -18.55 2.73
CA GLN A 60 -4.44 -19.26 2.65
C GLN A 60 -5.11 -18.98 1.31
N VAL A 61 -5.22 -17.72 0.90
CA VAL A 61 -5.81 -17.34 -0.40
C VAL A 61 -5.02 -17.94 -1.54
N LEU A 62 -3.69 -17.80 -1.56
CA LEU A 62 -2.84 -18.39 -2.60
C LEU A 62 -3.05 -19.90 -2.72
N SER A 63 -2.94 -20.65 -1.61
CA SER A 63 -3.04 -22.12 -1.62
C SER A 63 -4.42 -22.63 -2.02
N LEU A 64 -5.50 -21.97 -1.58
CA LEU A 64 -6.87 -22.33 -1.98
C LEU A 64 -7.14 -22.06 -3.46
N LEU A 65 -6.38 -21.12 -4.03
CA LEU A 65 -6.49 -20.72 -5.42
C LEU A 65 -5.56 -21.52 -6.35
N GLU A 66 -4.42 -22.03 -5.88
CA GLU A 66 -3.49 -22.88 -6.65
C GLU A 66 -4.15 -24.16 -7.20
N GLY A 67 -5.17 -24.69 -6.52
CA GLY A 67 -5.98 -25.82 -7.00
C GLY A 67 -6.99 -25.47 -8.10
N SER A 68 -7.20 -24.18 -8.37
CA SER A 68 -8.12 -23.68 -9.40
C SER A 68 -7.33 -23.16 -10.60
N LEU A 69 -7.43 -23.87 -11.74
CA LEU A 69 -6.81 -23.54 -13.04
C LEU A 69 -7.22 -22.17 -13.64
N LEU A 70 -7.79 -21.26 -12.85
CA LEU A 70 -8.55 -20.09 -13.31
C LEU A 70 -7.87 -18.74 -13.08
N LEU A 71 -6.72 -18.69 -12.42
CA LEU A 71 -6.06 -17.42 -12.20
C LEU A 71 -5.17 -17.06 -13.38
N TRP A 72 -5.72 -16.13 -14.15
CA TRP A 72 -5.05 -15.24 -15.11
C TRP A 72 -5.07 -15.61 -16.59
N GLY A 73 -6.12 -16.30 -17.03
CA GLY A 73 -6.61 -16.13 -18.41
C GLY A 73 -7.23 -14.74 -18.69
N VAL A 74 -6.96 -13.72 -17.86
CA VAL A 74 -7.32 -12.27 -17.92
C VAL A 74 -8.82 -11.89 -18.02
N TRP A 75 -9.39 -11.29 -16.96
CA TRP A 75 -10.85 -11.18 -16.79
C TRP A 75 -11.44 -9.80 -16.37
N PRO A 76 -11.84 -8.95 -17.32
CA PRO A 76 -12.89 -7.93 -17.10
C PRO A 76 -13.91 -7.84 -18.28
N LEU A 77 -15.21 -7.66 -18.03
CA LEU A 77 -15.97 -6.50 -18.57
C LEU A 77 -17.12 -6.03 -17.66
N ARG A 78 -17.48 -6.79 -16.61
CA ARG A 78 -18.27 -6.33 -15.42
C ARG A 78 -18.01 -7.22 -14.19
N TYR A 79 -16.91 -7.98 -14.19
CA TYR A 79 -16.58 -8.92 -13.12
C TYR A 79 -15.54 -8.25 -12.21
N ASP A 80 -15.99 -7.74 -11.07
CA ASP A 80 -15.19 -6.97 -10.10
C ASP A 80 -14.74 -7.79 -8.88
N GLN A 81 -14.96 -9.09 -8.91
CA GLN A 81 -14.65 -10.03 -7.84
C GLN A 81 -13.96 -11.27 -8.40
N TRP A 82 -12.81 -11.68 -7.85
CA TRP A 82 -12.05 -12.84 -8.33
C TRP A 82 -12.37 -14.14 -7.59
N TRP A 83 -12.85 -14.03 -6.35
CA TRP A 83 -13.28 -15.14 -5.52
C TRP A 83 -14.40 -14.72 -4.58
N GLU A 84 -15.25 -15.68 -4.21
CA GLU A 84 -16.17 -15.52 -3.08
C GLU A 84 -15.41 -15.87 -1.80
N CYS A 85 -15.45 -15.00 -0.81
CA CYS A 85 -14.76 -15.22 0.47
C CYS A 85 -15.78 -15.54 1.56
N LYS A 86 -15.50 -16.57 2.36
CA LYS A 86 -16.20 -16.92 3.60
C LYS A 86 -15.17 -17.05 4.72
N PHE A 87 -15.26 -16.16 5.71
CA PHE A 87 -14.43 -16.27 6.90
C PHE A 87 -15.03 -17.34 7.81
N ILE A 88 -14.19 -18.30 8.22
CA ILE A 88 -14.63 -19.41 9.07
C ILE A 88 -15.08 -18.82 10.42
N SER A 89 -16.24 -19.24 10.90
CA SER A 89 -16.88 -18.76 12.14
C SER A 89 -17.28 -17.28 12.18
N GLU A 90 -17.28 -16.58 11.04
CA GLU A 90 -17.76 -15.19 10.91
C GLU A 90 -18.99 -15.12 9.98
N GLY A 91 -19.98 -14.32 10.36
CA GLY A 91 -21.25 -14.17 9.62
C GLY A 91 -21.15 -13.15 8.49
N ILE A 92 -20.58 -13.50 7.33
CA ILE A 92 -20.55 -12.57 6.18
C ILE A 92 -21.92 -12.48 5.51
N ILE A 93 -22.56 -11.31 5.62
CA ILE A 93 -23.90 -11.03 5.06
C ILE A 93 -23.85 -10.69 3.56
N ASP A 94 -22.80 -9.98 3.09
CA ASP A 94 -22.65 -9.54 1.69
C ASP A 94 -21.57 -10.34 0.93
N GLN A 95 -21.89 -10.79 -0.29
CA GLN A 95 -20.98 -11.53 -1.17
C GLN A 95 -19.76 -10.70 -1.63
N GLY A 96 -19.89 -9.37 -1.72
CA GLY A 96 -18.80 -8.48 -2.09
C GLY A 96 -17.88 -8.08 -0.94
N GLY A 97 -18.40 -8.04 0.30
CA GLY A 97 -17.67 -7.64 1.51
C GLY A 97 -16.45 -8.52 1.76
N GLY A 98 -16.65 -9.83 1.92
CA GLY A 98 -15.54 -10.73 2.25
C GLY A 98 -14.39 -10.74 1.24
N PHE A 99 -14.67 -10.50 -0.04
CA PHE A 99 -13.62 -10.38 -1.05
C PHE A 99 -12.76 -9.13 -0.83
N ARG A 100 -13.38 -7.96 -0.65
CA ARG A 100 -12.67 -6.72 -0.31
C ARG A 100 -11.89 -6.85 0.97
N ASP A 101 -12.49 -7.47 1.97
CA ASP A 101 -11.84 -7.62 3.26
C ASP A 101 -10.65 -8.59 3.17
N SER A 102 -10.73 -9.65 2.36
CA SER A 102 -9.56 -10.51 2.10
C SER A 102 -8.43 -9.79 1.37
N LEU A 103 -8.72 -8.85 0.46
CA LEU A 103 -7.70 -8.01 -0.16
C LEU A 103 -7.08 -7.04 0.86
N ALA A 104 -7.88 -6.49 1.77
CA ALA A 104 -7.42 -5.62 2.84
C ALA A 104 -6.52 -6.39 3.82
N ASP A 105 -6.93 -7.58 4.27
CA ASP A 105 -6.14 -8.43 5.15
C ASP A 105 -4.80 -8.82 4.52
N MET A 106 -4.80 -9.24 3.25
CA MET A 106 -3.55 -9.53 2.53
C MET A 106 -2.66 -8.28 2.41
N SER A 107 -3.25 -7.11 2.17
CA SER A 107 -2.51 -5.86 2.08
C SER A 107 -1.87 -5.49 3.43
N GLU A 108 -2.62 -5.65 4.53
CA GLU A 108 -2.13 -5.41 5.89
C GLU A 108 -1.04 -6.43 6.30
N GLU A 109 -1.13 -7.68 5.85
CA GLU A 109 -0.06 -8.67 6.08
C GLU A 109 1.20 -8.39 5.26
N LEU A 110 1.06 -7.86 4.04
CA LEU A 110 2.20 -7.51 3.17
C LEU A 110 2.88 -6.20 3.59
N CYS A 111 2.09 -5.19 3.97
CA CYS A 111 2.53 -3.86 4.35
C CYS A 111 1.72 -3.38 5.58
N PRO A 112 2.06 -3.84 6.79
CA PRO A 112 1.35 -3.42 7.99
C PRO A 112 1.25 -1.90 8.12
N SER A 113 0.06 -1.41 8.48
CA SER A 113 -0.22 0.03 8.60
C SER A 113 0.36 0.65 9.87
N SER A 114 0.72 -0.16 10.87
CA SER A 114 1.34 0.26 12.11
C SER A 114 2.82 -0.11 12.18
N ALA A 115 3.65 0.84 12.63
CA ALA A 115 5.08 0.64 12.88
C ALA A 115 5.35 -0.34 14.04
N ASP A 116 4.40 -0.55 14.94
CA ASP A 116 4.55 -1.45 16.09
C ASP A 116 4.16 -2.90 15.76
N THR A 117 3.40 -3.11 14.68
CA THR A 117 2.99 -4.45 14.25
C THR A 117 4.17 -5.18 13.63
N PRO A 118 4.53 -6.40 14.08
CA PRO A 118 5.56 -7.21 13.40
C PRO A 118 5.19 -7.42 11.93
N VAL A 119 6.17 -7.47 11.03
CA VAL A 119 5.92 -7.81 9.62
C VAL A 119 5.67 -9.32 9.53
N PRO A 120 4.44 -9.78 9.24
CA PRO A 120 4.08 -11.19 9.39
C PRO A 120 4.50 -12.04 8.18
N LEU A 121 4.84 -11.41 7.05
CA LEU A 121 5.24 -12.07 5.81
C LEU A 121 6.69 -11.70 5.42
N PRO A 122 7.48 -12.64 4.87
CA PRO A 122 8.89 -12.41 4.59
C PRO A 122 9.15 -11.63 3.28
N PHE A 123 8.11 -11.21 2.55
CA PHE A 123 8.23 -10.63 1.20
C PHE A 123 8.62 -9.15 1.20
N PHE A 124 8.31 -8.42 2.27
CA PHE A 124 8.64 -7.01 2.35
C PHE A 124 9.33 -6.73 3.67
N VAL A 125 10.24 -5.77 3.66
CA VAL A 125 10.88 -5.23 4.85
C VAL A 125 10.61 -3.73 4.91
N ARG A 126 10.63 -3.20 6.12
CA ARG A 126 10.52 -1.77 6.36
C ARG A 126 11.68 -1.05 5.70
N THR A 127 11.41 0.14 5.17
CA THR A 127 12.48 1.04 4.72
C THR A 127 13.39 1.43 5.89
N SER A 128 14.66 1.73 5.61
CA SER A 128 15.61 2.23 6.62
C SER A 128 15.12 3.52 7.31
N ASN A 129 14.35 4.33 6.59
CA ASN A 129 13.73 5.55 7.12
C ASN A 129 12.82 5.31 8.33
N GLN A 130 12.12 4.17 8.38
CA GLN A 130 11.26 3.81 9.51
C GLN A 130 12.08 3.56 10.78
N GLY A 131 13.14 2.76 10.66
CA GLY A 131 14.04 2.43 11.80
C GLY A 131 14.73 3.66 12.38
N ASN A 132 15.05 4.64 11.53
CA ASN A 132 15.75 5.86 11.94
C ASN A 132 14.83 6.99 12.40
N SER A 133 13.49 6.83 12.33
CA SER A 133 12.53 7.89 12.66
C SER A 133 12.71 9.19 11.85
N THR A 134 13.16 9.10 10.60
CA THR A 134 13.51 10.26 9.75
C THR A 134 12.91 10.15 8.35
N GLY A 135 12.38 11.25 7.80
CA GLY A 135 11.97 11.37 6.38
C GLY A 135 10.45 11.34 6.13
N GLU A 136 10.05 11.48 4.86
CA GLU A 136 8.64 11.55 4.40
C GLU A 136 7.98 10.15 4.19
N ALA A 137 8.76 9.08 4.24
CA ALA A 137 8.34 7.71 3.91
C ALA A 137 8.51 6.75 5.11
N ARG A 138 8.09 7.18 6.30
CA ARG A 138 8.32 6.46 7.57
C ARG A 138 7.56 5.13 7.67
N ASP A 139 6.49 4.95 6.90
CA ASP A 139 5.63 3.76 6.95
C ASP A 139 5.58 3.06 5.59
N MET A 140 6.74 2.95 4.93
CA MET A 140 6.86 2.30 3.62
C MET A 140 7.75 1.07 3.67
N TYR A 141 7.54 0.21 2.67
CA TYR A 141 8.11 -1.12 2.56
C TYR A 141 8.85 -1.28 1.23
N VAL A 142 9.94 -2.05 1.24
CA VAL A 142 10.68 -2.47 0.05
C VAL A 142 10.76 -3.99 0.00
N PRO A 143 10.83 -4.62 -1.18
CA PRO A 143 10.92 -6.08 -1.26
C PRO A 143 12.13 -6.59 -0.49
N ASN A 144 11.98 -7.70 0.23
CA ASN A 144 13.05 -8.27 1.04
C ASN A 144 14.13 -8.92 0.16
N PRO A 145 15.37 -8.39 0.12
CA PRO A 145 16.43 -8.92 -0.74
C PRO A 145 16.83 -10.36 -0.38
N SER A 146 16.65 -10.79 0.88
CA SER A 146 16.91 -12.17 1.33
C SER A 146 15.80 -13.17 1.00
N CYS A 147 14.56 -12.72 0.74
CA CYS A 147 13.49 -13.63 0.40
C CYS A 147 13.60 -14.08 -1.06
N LYS A 148 13.76 -15.39 -1.28
CA LYS A 148 13.92 -16.01 -2.61
C LYS A 148 12.67 -16.78 -3.07
N ASP A 149 11.52 -16.52 -2.44
CA ASP A 149 10.23 -17.08 -2.84
C ASP A 149 9.65 -16.32 -4.03
N PHE A 150 10.34 -16.41 -5.17
CA PHE A 150 9.98 -15.72 -6.41
C PHE A 150 8.57 -16.06 -6.91
N PRO A 151 8.06 -17.31 -6.80
CA PRO A 151 6.67 -17.61 -7.15
C PRO A 151 5.65 -16.78 -6.36
N LYS A 152 5.88 -16.53 -5.06
CA LYS A 152 4.99 -15.67 -4.26
C LYS A 152 5.12 -14.19 -4.62
N TYR A 153 6.31 -13.71 -4.98
CA TYR A 153 6.47 -12.37 -5.56
C TYR A 153 5.76 -12.22 -6.90
N GLU A 154 5.83 -13.24 -7.74
CA GLU A 154 5.09 -13.30 -9.00
C GLU A 154 3.57 -13.24 -8.73
N TRP A 155 3.11 -13.91 -7.68
CA TRP A 155 1.72 -13.82 -7.24
C TRP A 155 1.30 -12.44 -6.77
N ILE A 156 2.13 -11.76 -5.98
CA ILE A 156 1.91 -10.36 -5.61
C ILE A 156 1.73 -9.52 -6.88
N GLY A 157 2.63 -9.68 -7.85
CA GLY A 157 2.55 -9.02 -9.16
C GLY A 157 1.24 -9.28 -9.90
N GLN A 158 0.76 -10.52 -9.87
CA GLN A 158 -0.51 -10.90 -10.51
C GLN A 158 -1.71 -10.24 -9.83
N ILE A 159 -1.75 -10.18 -8.49
CA ILE A 159 -2.83 -9.48 -7.78
C ILE A 159 -2.77 -7.98 -8.04
N MET A 160 -1.57 -7.38 -8.13
CA MET A 160 -1.44 -5.98 -8.55
C MET A 160 -2.03 -5.77 -9.94
N GLY A 161 -1.77 -6.67 -10.88
CA GLY A 161 -2.37 -6.64 -12.22
C GLY A 161 -3.89 -6.82 -12.20
N ALA A 162 -4.41 -7.64 -11.29
CA ALA A 162 -5.84 -7.82 -11.09
C ALA A 162 -6.48 -6.52 -10.58
N ALA A 163 -5.93 -5.92 -9.53
CA ALA A 163 -6.36 -4.63 -8.98
C ALA A 163 -6.37 -3.53 -10.05
N LEU A 164 -5.32 -3.45 -10.87
CA LEU A 164 -5.22 -2.50 -11.99
C LEU A 164 -6.40 -2.56 -12.97
N ARG A 165 -6.93 -3.76 -13.20
CA ARG A 165 -8.04 -4.02 -14.12
C ARG A 165 -9.40 -3.97 -13.43
N GLY A 166 -9.43 -4.16 -12.12
CA GLY A 166 -10.63 -4.22 -11.30
C GLY A 166 -11.09 -2.85 -10.79
N LYS A 167 -12.02 -2.90 -9.84
CA LYS A 167 -12.49 -1.73 -9.07
C LYS A 167 -12.03 -1.73 -7.62
N GLU A 168 -11.47 -2.86 -7.19
CA GLU A 168 -10.94 -3.03 -5.84
C GLU A 168 -9.43 -2.85 -5.85
N PHE A 169 -8.93 -2.32 -4.73
CA PHE A 169 -7.54 -1.89 -4.59
C PHE A 169 -6.83 -2.75 -3.56
N LEU A 170 -5.52 -2.87 -3.73
CA LEU A 170 -4.63 -3.25 -2.65
C LEU A 170 -4.27 -2.02 -1.82
N VAL A 171 -3.76 -2.22 -0.61
CA VAL A 171 -3.22 -1.14 0.22
C VAL A 171 -1.75 -1.42 0.46
N LEU A 172 -0.93 -1.24 -0.58
CA LEU A 172 0.52 -1.44 -0.51
C LEU A 172 1.22 -0.11 -0.26
N ALA A 173 2.02 -0.04 0.80
CA ALA A 173 2.78 1.16 1.16
C ALA A 173 4.21 1.07 0.59
N LEU A 174 4.35 1.16 -0.73
CA LEU A 174 5.64 1.08 -1.42
C LEU A 174 6.13 2.48 -1.86
N PRO A 175 7.43 2.80 -1.75
CA PRO A 175 7.94 4.09 -2.19
C PRO A 175 7.97 4.17 -3.72
N GLY A 176 7.95 5.40 -4.26
CA GLY A 176 8.08 5.65 -5.70
C GLY A 176 9.29 4.95 -6.34
N PHE A 177 10.37 4.75 -5.57
CA PHE A 177 11.52 3.93 -5.96
C PHE A 177 11.15 2.51 -6.41
N VAL A 178 10.22 1.82 -5.72
CA VAL A 178 9.77 0.47 -6.07
C VAL A 178 8.86 0.52 -7.30
N TRP A 179 7.91 1.47 -7.33
CA TRP A 179 6.99 1.64 -8.46
C TRP A 179 7.70 1.97 -9.77
N LYS A 180 8.74 2.80 -9.74
CA LYS A 180 9.58 3.11 -10.90
C LYS A 180 10.26 1.87 -11.46
N GLN A 181 10.83 1.02 -10.60
CA GLN A 181 11.45 -0.22 -11.06
C GLN A 181 10.42 -1.16 -11.69
N LEU A 182 9.21 -1.25 -11.13
CA LEU A 182 8.11 -2.04 -11.70
C LEU A 182 7.67 -1.55 -13.09
N THR A 183 7.64 -0.24 -13.34
CA THR A 183 7.33 0.33 -14.67
C THR A 183 8.54 0.36 -15.61
N GLY A 184 9.73 0.02 -15.14
CA GLY A 184 10.98 0.15 -15.89
C GLY A 184 11.38 1.61 -16.14
N GLU A 185 10.93 2.53 -15.29
CA GLU A 185 11.46 3.89 -15.24
C GLU A 185 12.83 3.92 -14.58
N GLU A 186 13.68 4.84 -15.02
CA GLU A 186 15.01 5.02 -14.43
C GLU A 186 14.89 5.57 -13.00
N VAL A 187 15.59 4.91 -12.08
CA VAL A 187 15.70 5.34 -10.68
C VAL A 187 16.97 6.16 -10.49
N SER A 188 16.86 7.25 -9.74
CA SER A 188 17.96 8.15 -9.44
C SER A 188 18.31 8.07 -7.96
N TRP A 189 19.61 7.89 -7.66
CA TRP A 189 20.12 7.88 -6.29
C TRP A 189 19.68 9.11 -5.48
N SER A 190 19.92 10.31 -6.00
CA SER A 190 19.67 11.55 -5.26
C SER A 190 18.19 11.94 -5.16
N LYS A 191 17.35 11.48 -6.09
CA LYS A 191 15.93 11.86 -6.14
C LYS A 191 15.00 10.82 -5.54
N ASP A 192 15.27 9.54 -5.77
CA ASP A 192 14.33 8.46 -5.46
C ASP A 192 14.75 7.66 -4.22
N PHE A 193 16.05 7.44 -4.02
CA PHE A 193 16.55 6.66 -2.90
C PHE A 193 16.36 7.31 -1.51
N PRO A 194 16.25 8.66 -1.35
CA PRO A 194 15.91 9.25 -0.04
C PRO A 194 14.59 8.75 0.54
N ALA A 195 13.66 8.27 -0.29
CA ALA A 195 12.41 7.65 0.17
C ALA A 195 12.63 6.28 0.85
N VAL A 196 13.77 5.63 0.59
CA VAL A 196 14.16 4.35 1.22
C VAL A 196 15.10 4.59 2.40
N ASP A 197 16.16 5.39 2.19
CA ASP A 197 17.23 5.59 3.16
C ASP A 197 17.85 6.99 3.05
N SER A 198 17.15 7.99 3.59
CA SER A 198 17.58 9.38 3.58
C SER A 198 18.87 9.62 4.38
N VAL A 199 19.13 8.80 5.41
CA VAL A 199 20.33 8.89 6.23
C VAL A 199 21.54 8.44 5.43
N LEU A 200 21.46 7.31 4.74
CA LEU A 200 22.54 6.82 3.88
C LEU A 200 22.85 7.79 2.74
N VAL A 201 21.82 8.34 2.07
CA VAL A 201 22.03 9.33 1.00
C VAL A 201 22.84 10.52 1.52
N LYS A 202 22.42 11.12 2.64
CA LYS A 202 23.13 12.26 3.24
C LYS A 202 24.54 11.89 3.69
N LEU A 203 24.74 10.69 4.23
CA LEU A 203 26.05 10.21 4.66
C LEU A 203 27.02 10.15 3.47
N LEU A 204 26.61 9.60 2.34
CA LEU A 204 27.46 9.49 1.15
C LEU A 204 27.70 10.86 0.49
N GLU A 205 26.71 11.74 0.45
CA GLU A 205 26.87 13.12 -0.05
C GLU A 205 27.91 13.89 0.77
N VAL A 206 27.85 13.78 2.11
CA VAL A 206 28.83 14.40 3.01
C VAL A 206 30.21 13.75 2.83
N MET A 207 30.30 12.43 2.69
CA MET A 207 31.56 11.70 2.48
C MET A 207 32.24 12.11 1.17
N GLU A 208 31.49 12.39 0.11
CA GLU A 208 32.05 12.75 -1.20
C GLU A 208 32.89 14.03 -1.15
N VAL A 209 32.34 15.06 -0.49
CA VAL A 209 32.92 16.42 -0.43
C VAL A 209 33.81 16.65 0.80
N MET A 210 33.90 15.67 1.71
CA MET A 210 34.74 15.72 2.90
C MET A 210 36.22 15.88 2.53
N ASP A 211 36.98 16.62 3.35
CA ASP A 211 38.43 16.68 3.27
C ASP A 211 39.08 15.42 3.87
N LYS A 212 40.38 15.24 3.58
CA LYS A 212 41.12 14.05 3.99
C LYS A 212 41.22 13.89 5.51
N ASP A 213 41.57 14.96 6.23
CA ASP A 213 41.75 14.92 7.68
C ASP A 213 40.44 14.57 8.38
N THR A 214 39.32 15.15 7.93
CA THR A 214 37.98 14.82 8.46
C THR A 214 37.56 13.39 8.13
N PHE A 215 37.87 12.88 6.92
CA PHE A 215 37.56 11.50 6.54
C PHE A 215 38.32 10.49 7.39
N GLU A 216 39.63 10.68 7.55
CA GLU A 216 40.47 9.81 8.38
C GLU A 216 40.06 9.87 9.85
N PHE A 217 39.65 11.04 10.35
CA PHE A 217 39.13 11.17 11.72
C PHE A 217 37.79 10.44 11.93
N LYS A 218 36.87 10.51 10.96
CA LYS A 218 35.52 9.92 11.09
C LYS A 218 35.45 8.43 10.78
N PHE A 219 36.18 8.00 9.76
CA PHE A 219 36.07 6.64 9.19
C PHE A 219 37.32 5.81 9.42
N GLY A 220 38.49 6.44 9.56
CA GLY A 220 39.76 5.82 9.92
C GLY A 220 39.97 4.43 9.31
N ASN A 221 40.31 3.47 10.16
CA ASN A 221 40.45 2.06 9.79
C ASN A 221 39.17 1.24 10.03
N GLU A 222 38.04 1.89 10.31
CA GLU A 222 36.77 1.23 10.64
C GLU A 222 35.89 1.01 9.40
N LEU A 223 35.97 1.93 8.42
CA LEU A 223 35.22 1.79 7.18
C LEU A 223 35.86 0.75 6.27
N THR A 224 35.13 -0.33 6.02
CA THR A 224 35.52 -1.41 5.12
C THR A 224 34.63 -1.42 3.88
N TYR A 225 35.01 -2.18 2.84
CA TYR A 225 34.19 -2.33 1.63
C TYR A 225 32.97 -3.24 1.89
N THR A 226 32.10 -2.82 2.81
CA THR A 226 30.85 -3.47 3.17
C THR A 226 29.72 -2.45 3.24
N THR A 227 28.49 -2.92 3.09
CA THR A 227 27.29 -2.12 3.33
C THR A 227 26.20 -2.97 3.97
N VAL A 228 25.30 -2.33 4.71
CA VAL A 228 24.10 -2.97 5.25
C VAL A 228 22.94 -2.76 4.26
N LEU A 229 22.22 -3.83 3.94
CA LEU A 229 21.05 -3.83 3.06
C LEU A 229 19.76 -3.57 3.86
N SER A 230 18.60 -3.48 3.18
CA SER A 230 17.32 -3.13 3.83
C SER A 230 16.82 -4.21 4.78
N ASP A 231 17.26 -5.46 4.60
CA ASP A 231 17.00 -6.59 5.49
C ASP A 231 18.00 -6.69 6.66
N GLN A 232 18.81 -5.65 6.88
CA GLN A 232 19.86 -5.58 7.90
C GLN A 232 21.05 -6.52 7.68
N ARG A 233 21.14 -7.19 6.53
CA ARG A 233 22.29 -8.03 6.21
C ARG A 233 23.47 -7.18 5.75
N MET A 234 24.65 -7.45 6.31
CA MET A 234 25.91 -6.91 5.81
C MET A 234 26.36 -7.68 4.57
N VAL A 235 26.75 -6.98 3.51
CA VAL A 235 27.31 -7.56 2.29
C VAL A 235 28.66 -6.93 1.95
N GLU A 236 29.55 -7.71 1.35
CA GLU A 236 30.80 -7.20 0.82
C GLU A 236 30.58 -6.58 -0.56
N LEU A 237 31.18 -5.41 -0.79
CA LEU A 237 31.09 -4.67 -2.06
C LEU A 237 32.12 -5.16 -3.09
N ILE A 238 33.24 -5.71 -2.60
CA ILE A 238 34.33 -6.33 -3.37
C ILE A 238 34.72 -7.66 -2.69
N PRO A 239 35.43 -8.57 -3.36
CA PRO A 239 35.96 -9.77 -2.71
C PRO A 239 36.87 -9.44 -1.51
N ASN A 240 36.63 -10.09 -0.36
CA ASN A 240 37.30 -9.79 0.92
C ASN A 240 37.08 -8.35 1.40
N GLY A 241 35.93 -7.77 1.06
CA GLY A 241 35.59 -6.38 1.36
C GLY A 241 35.55 -6.09 2.86
N SER A 242 35.13 -7.07 3.68
CA SER A 242 35.11 -6.96 5.15
C SER A 242 36.50 -6.80 5.79
N SER A 243 37.56 -7.20 5.08
CA SER A 243 38.95 -7.08 5.54
C SER A 243 39.73 -5.98 4.82
N THR A 244 39.08 -5.25 3.92
CA THR A 244 39.70 -4.19 3.12
C THR A 244 39.19 -2.84 3.60
N VAL A 245 40.09 -2.03 4.15
CA VAL A 245 39.79 -0.67 4.62
C VAL A 245 39.65 0.27 3.43
N VAL A 246 38.69 1.19 3.51
CA VAL A 246 38.46 2.24 2.50
C VAL A 246 39.36 3.44 2.82
N CYS A 247 40.29 3.75 1.94
CA CYS A 247 41.13 4.95 2.04
C CYS A 247 40.40 6.17 1.48
N TYR A 248 40.85 7.38 1.86
CA TYR A 248 40.26 8.63 1.36
C TYR A 248 40.27 8.73 -0.17
N GLU A 249 41.33 8.23 -0.81
CA GLU A 249 41.50 8.21 -2.26
C GLU A 249 40.45 7.32 -2.95
N ASP A 250 39.99 6.26 -2.29
CA ASP A 250 39.04 5.28 -2.84
C ASP A 250 37.57 5.61 -2.53
N ARG A 251 37.32 6.62 -1.69
CA ARG A 251 35.96 6.92 -1.18
C ARG A 251 34.91 7.07 -2.29
N LYS A 252 35.28 7.59 -3.45
CA LYS A 252 34.36 7.76 -4.59
C LYS A 252 33.95 6.43 -5.20
N GLU A 253 34.88 5.49 -5.30
CA GLU A 253 34.58 4.12 -5.74
C GLU A 253 33.73 3.41 -4.70
N PHE A 254 34.08 3.52 -3.42
CA PHE A 254 33.25 2.99 -2.33
C PHE A 254 31.81 3.52 -2.40
N ILE A 255 31.63 4.85 -2.54
CA ILE A 255 30.31 5.48 -2.71
C ILE A 255 29.58 4.86 -3.90
N HIS A 256 30.23 4.75 -5.06
CA HIS A 256 29.61 4.16 -6.25
C HIS A 256 29.15 2.71 -6.02
N LEU A 257 29.99 1.90 -5.36
CA LEU A 257 29.67 0.50 -5.05
C LEU A 257 28.50 0.38 -4.07
N VAL A 258 28.46 1.23 -3.03
CA VAL A 258 27.31 1.28 -2.09
C VAL A 258 26.04 1.66 -2.83
N GLN A 259 26.09 2.71 -3.66
CA GLN A 259 24.94 3.17 -4.44
C GLN A 259 24.40 2.05 -5.33
N LYS A 260 25.29 1.38 -6.06
CA LYS A 260 24.92 0.25 -6.93
C LYS A 260 24.30 -0.90 -6.13
N ALA A 261 24.96 -1.34 -5.05
CA ALA A 261 24.48 -2.43 -4.22
C ALA A 261 23.07 -2.16 -3.66
N ARG A 262 22.83 -0.93 -3.19
CA ARG A 262 21.56 -0.52 -2.57
C ARG A 262 20.45 -0.25 -3.58
N LEU A 263 20.77 0.25 -4.77
CA LEU A 263 19.79 0.42 -5.86
C LEU A 263 19.36 -0.93 -6.47
N GLU A 264 20.24 -1.93 -6.49
CA GLU A 264 19.99 -3.23 -7.12
C GLU A 264 19.61 -4.35 -6.14
N GLU A 265 19.56 -4.08 -4.83
CA GLU A 265 19.47 -5.12 -3.79
C GLU A 265 18.25 -6.04 -3.93
N SER A 266 17.12 -5.51 -4.41
CA SER A 266 15.85 -6.24 -4.55
C SER A 266 15.46 -6.50 -6.01
N LYS A 267 16.41 -6.41 -6.94
CA LYS A 267 16.17 -6.51 -8.39
C LYS A 267 15.47 -7.80 -8.80
N GLU A 268 15.86 -8.94 -8.23
CA GLU A 268 15.26 -10.24 -8.55
C GLU A 268 13.80 -10.33 -8.10
N GLN A 269 13.49 -9.79 -6.91
CA GLN A 269 12.13 -9.73 -6.36
C GLN A 269 11.24 -8.82 -7.20
N ILE A 270 11.75 -7.66 -7.59
CA ILE A 270 11.06 -6.74 -8.50
C ILE A 270 10.80 -7.40 -9.86
N MET A 271 11.77 -8.12 -10.42
CA MET A 271 11.60 -8.84 -11.69
C MET A 271 10.51 -9.92 -11.58
N ALA A 272 10.44 -10.65 -10.46
CA ALA A 272 9.38 -11.63 -10.22
C ALA A 272 8.00 -10.96 -10.13
N MET A 273 7.87 -9.86 -9.38
CA MET A 273 6.63 -9.08 -9.32
C MET A 273 6.23 -8.53 -10.70
N GLN A 274 7.18 -8.01 -11.47
CA GLN A 274 6.92 -7.52 -12.82
C GLN A 274 6.48 -8.65 -13.77
N ALA A 275 7.11 -9.83 -13.70
CA ALA A 275 6.69 -11.01 -14.47
C ALA A 275 5.25 -11.40 -14.15
N GLY A 276 4.86 -11.35 -12.89
CA GLY A 276 3.50 -11.57 -12.43
C GLY A 276 2.52 -10.55 -12.98
N LEU A 277 2.87 -9.27 -12.88
CA LEU A 277 2.07 -8.16 -13.40
C LEU A 277 1.81 -8.35 -14.91
N LEU A 278 2.83 -8.75 -15.67
CA LEU A 278 2.76 -8.97 -17.11
C LEU A 278 1.96 -10.21 -17.53
N LYS A 279 1.68 -11.14 -16.61
CA LYS A 279 0.72 -12.23 -16.86
C LYS A 279 -0.73 -11.73 -16.90
N VAL A 280 -1.02 -10.57 -16.31
CA VAL A 280 -2.39 -10.02 -16.22
C VAL A 280 -2.56 -8.75 -17.06
N VAL A 281 -1.50 -7.96 -17.19
CA VAL A 281 -1.51 -6.64 -17.84
C VAL A 281 -0.57 -6.69 -19.06
N PRO A 282 -1.05 -6.35 -20.27
CA PRO A 282 -0.20 -6.33 -21.44
C PRO A 282 1.01 -5.40 -21.28
N GLN A 283 2.18 -5.81 -21.77
CA GLN A 283 3.41 -4.99 -21.76
C GLN A 283 3.19 -3.57 -22.29
N ALA A 284 2.41 -3.44 -23.39
CA ALA A 284 2.08 -2.14 -23.98
C ALA A 284 1.34 -1.21 -23.00
N VAL A 285 0.51 -1.75 -22.11
CA VAL A 285 -0.17 -0.95 -21.07
C VAL A 285 0.85 -0.49 -20.03
N LEU A 286 1.69 -1.39 -19.55
CA LEU A 286 2.72 -1.05 -18.56
C LEU A 286 3.70 0.01 -19.09
N ASP A 287 4.05 -0.05 -20.37
CA ASP A 287 4.93 0.95 -21.01
C ASP A 287 4.29 2.33 -21.20
N LEU A 288 2.96 2.41 -21.19
CA LEU A 288 2.20 3.65 -21.34
C LEU A 288 1.80 4.26 -20.00
N LEU A 289 1.99 3.55 -18.88
CA LEU A 289 1.73 4.06 -17.54
C LEU A 289 2.99 4.71 -16.97
N THR A 290 2.81 5.84 -16.31
CA THR A 290 3.77 6.34 -15.32
C THR A 290 3.68 5.51 -14.04
N TRP A 291 4.73 5.51 -13.23
CA TRP A 291 4.74 4.82 -11.94
C TRP A 291 3.61 5.31 -11.00
N GLN A 292 3.28 6.60 -11.03
CA GLN A 292 2.16 7.15 -10.25
C GLN A 292 0.81 6.62 -10.75
N GLU A 293 0.63 6.48 -12.06
CA GLU A 293 -0.60 5.91 -12.60
C GLU A 293 -0.73 4.42 -12.31
N LEU A 294 0.40 3.68 -12.33
CA LEU A 294 0.43 2.29 -11.89
C LEU A 294 0.03 2.19 -10.41
N GLU A 295 0.66 2.97 -9.53
CA GLU A 295 0.32 3.02 -8.11
C GLU A 295 -1.17 3.33 -7.92
N LYS A 296 -1.68 4.39 -8.54
CA LYS A 296 -3.09 4.79 -8.40
C LYS A 296 -4.06 3.72 -8.91
N LYS A 297 -3.71 2.97 -9.94
CA LYS A 297 -4.54 1.88 -10.44
C LYS A 297 -4.51 0.64 -9.54
N VAL A 298 -3.39 0.37 -8.89
CA VAL A 298 -3.24 -0.79 -7.99
C VAL A 298 -3.79 -0.49 -6.59
N CYS A 299 -3.51 0.70 -6.08
CA CYS A 299 -3.76 1.07 -4.68
C CYS A 299 -4.83 2.14 -4.47
N GLY A 300 -5.35 2.76 -5.53
CA GLY A 300 -6.20 3.94 -5.42
C GLY A 300 -5.40 5.23 -5.21
N ASP A 301 -6.08 6.37 -5.22
CA ASP A 301 -5.45 7.68 -5.09
C ASP A 301 -5.03 7.96 -3.62
N PRO A 302 -3.72 8.15 -3.36
CA PRO A 302 -3.25 8.52 -2.02
C PRO A 302 -3.61 9.95 -1.64
N GLU A 303 -3.94 10.81 -2.60
CA GLU A 303 -4.31 12.20 -2.35
C GLU A 303 -5.83 12.34 -2.19
N VAL A 304 -6.28 12.51 -0.95
CA VAL A 304 -7.70 12.64 -0.59
C VAL A 304 -8.05 14.13 -0.52
N THR A 305 -8.30 14.75 -1.67
CA THR A 305 -8.71 16.17 -1.72
C THR A 305 -10.18 16.37 -1.34
N VAL A 306 -10.52 17.52 -0.76
CA VAL A 306 -11.92 17.85 -0.42
C VAL A 306 -12.80 17.88 -1.67
N ASP A 307 -12.29 18.36 -2.80
CA ASP A 307 -13.03 18.38 -4.07
C ASP A 307 -13.32 16.98 -4.61
N ALA A 308 -12.42 16.02 -4.40
CA ALA A 308 -12.66 14.62 -4.75
C ALA A 308 -13.71 14.00 -3.80
N LEU A 309 -13.62 14.26 -2.50
CA LEU A 309 -14.61 13.81 -1.52
C LEU A 309 -16.00 14.36 -1.83
N LYS A 310 -16.13 15.65 -2.19
CA LYS A 310 -17.40 16.26 -2.61
C LYS A 310 -18.07 15.53 -3.77
N LYS A 311 -17.30 15.03 -4.74
CA LYS A 311 -17.84 14.28 -5.89
C LYS A 311 -18.30 12.87 -5.54
N LEU A 312 -17.83 12.33 -4.42
CA LEU A 312 -18.07 10.95 -3.98
C LEU A 312 -18.97 10.87 -2.75
N THR A 313 -19.34 12.01 -2.16
CA THR A 313 -20.19 12.11 -0.97
C THR A 313 -21.61 12.48 -1.37
N GLN A 314 -22.57 11.71 -0.88
CA GLN A 314 -24.00 11.94 -1.03
C GLN A 314 -24.60 12.20 0.35
N PHE A 315 -25.25 13.35 0.51
CA PHE A 315 -26.02 13.68 1.71
C PHE A 315 -27.47 13.26 1.49
N GLU A 316 -28.00 12.47 2.41
CA GLU A 316 -29.36 11.95 2.40
C GLU A 316 -30.10 12.47 3.63
N ASP A 317 -31.39 12.78 3.47
CA ASP A 317 -32.26 13.28 4.56
C ASP A 317 -31.79 14.60 5.23
N PHE A 318 -31.04 15.43 4.49
CA PHE A 318 -30.72 16.81 4.89
C PHE A 318 -31.61 17.82 4.18
N GLU A 319 -31.97 18.89 4.89
CA GLU A 319 -32.68 20.02 4.29
C GLU A 319 -31.78 20.80 3.31
N PRO A 320 -32.36 21.44 2.28
CA PRO A 320 -31.61 22.38 1.45
C PRO A 320 -30.96 23.46 2.33
N LEU A 321 -29.64 23.65 2.19
CA LEU A 321 -28.81 24.61 2.94
C LEU A 321 -28.57 24.27 4.43
N ASP A 322 -28.74 23.02 4.83
CA ASP A 322 -28.46 22.57 6.20
C ASP A 322 -27.05 22.96 6.68
N THR A 323 -26.97 23.60 7.86
CA THR A 323 -25.71 24.09 8.44
C THR A 323 -24.75 22.96 8.79
N ARG A 324 -25.24 21.75 9.08
CA ARG A 324 -24.40 20.58 9.38
C ARG A 324 -23.53 20.21 8.17
N VAL A 325 -24.10 20.29 6.96
CA VAL A 325 -23.38 20.04 5.72
C VAL A 325 -22.27 21.08 5.50
N GLN A 326 -22.54 22.34 5.83
CA GLN A 326 -21.55 23.42 5.73
C GLN A 326 -20.40 23.21 6.72
N TYR A 327 -20.71 22.92 7.99
CA TYR A 327 -19.74 22.63 9.03
C TYR A 327 -18.88 21.40 8.71
N PHE A 328 -19.49 20.35 8.16
CA PHE A 328 -18.77 19.16 7.72
C PHE A 328 -17.70 19.49 6.66
N TRP A 329 -18.06 20.26 5.63
CA TRP A 329 -17.09 20.62 4.59
C TRP A 329 -16.03 21.61 5.08
N GLU A 330 -16.39 22.54 5.98
CA GLU A 330 -15.42 23.42 6.63
C GLU A 330 -14.40 22.62 7.44
N ALA A 331 -14.87 21.67 8.25
CA ALA A 331 -14.02 20.75 9.01
C ALA A 331 -13.04 19.97 8.11
N LEU A 332 -13.54 19.36 7.03
CA LEU A 332 -12.68 18.62 6.10
C LEU A 332 -11.69 19.49 5.32
N ASN A 333 -11.95 20.80 5.14
CA ASN A 333 -10.98 21.72 4.55
C ASN A 333 -9.81 22.03 5.49
N ASN A 334 -10.04 21.97 6.80
CA ASN A 334 -9.00 22.15 7.81
C ASN A 334 -8.17 20.88 8.07
N PHE A 335 -8.61 19.73 7.54
CA PHE A 335 -7.90 18.47 7.68
C PHE A 335 -6.66 18.39 6.77
N THR A 336 -5.59 17.78 7.27
CA THR A 336 -4.46 17.37 6.44
C THR A 336 -4.87 16.25 5.46
N ASN A 337 -3.98 15.88 4.53
CA ASN A 337 -4.24 14.68 3.70
C ASN A 337 -4.33 13.41 4.56
N GLU A 338 -3.50 13.29 5.59
CA GLU A 338 -3.51 12.17 6.53
C GLU A 338 -4.84 12.10 7.29
N ASP A 339 -5.31 13.24 7.82
CA ASP A 339 -6.60 13.32 8.51
C ASP A 339 -7.76 12.89 7.59
N ARG A 340 -7.76 13.33 6.32
CA ARG A 340 -8.78 12.95 5.33
C ARG A 340 -8.70 11.47 4.94
N SER A 341 -7.50 10.90 4.85
CA SER A 341 -7.29 9.47 4.61
C SER A 341 -7.80 8.62 5.78
N ARG A 342 -7.53 9.04 7.02
CA ARG A 342 -8.07 8.39 8.23
C ARG A 342 -9.59 8.52 8.32
N PHE A 343 -10.13 9.69 8.01
CA PHE A 343 -11.59 9.89 7.91
C PHE A 343 -12.22 8.97 6.87
N LEU A 344 -11.62 8.86 5.68
CA LEU A 344 -12.09 7.93 4.64
C LEU A 344 -12.10 6.49 5.15
N ARG A 345 -11.05 6.08 5.89
CA ARG A 345 -10.96 4.73 6.49
C ARG A 345 -12.03 4.52 7.54
N PHE A 346 -12.28 5.51 8.39
CA PHE A 346 -13.35 5.47 9.39
C PHE A 346 -14.72 5.23 8.75
N VAL A 347 -15.04 5.95 7.67
CA VAL A 347 -16.37 5.84 7.04
C VAL A 347 -16.51 4.64 6.12
N THR A 348 -15.45 4.24 5.42
CA THR A 348 -15.53 3.29 4.28
C THR A 348 -14.67 2.03 4.44
N GLY A 349 -13.83 1.97 5.47
CA GLY A 349 -12.77 0.96 5.59
C GLY A 349 -11.55 1.20 4.68
N ARG A 350 -11.61 2.16 3.75
CA ARG A 350 -10.54 2.44 2.77
C ARG A 350 -9.79 3.71 3.10
N SER A 351 -8.46 3.70 2.97
CA SER A 351 -7.60 4.87 3.18
C SER A 351 -7.35 5.69 1.91
N ARG A 352 -7.75 5.18 0.74
CA ARG A 352 -7.49 5.77 -0.59
C ARG A 352 -8.76 5.85 -1.43
N LEU A 353 -8.81 6.84 -2.33
CA LEU A 353 -9.95 7.05 -3.24
C LEU A 353 -9.87 6.14 -4.48
N PRO A 354 -10.98 5.91 -5.20
CA PRO A 354 -12.35 6.32 -4.91
C PRO A 354 -13.04 5.44 -3.85
N ALA A 355 -13.77 6.08 -2.94
CA ALA A 355 -14.77 5.43 -2.09
C ALA A 355 -15.99 6.35 -2.00
N ARG A 356 -17.18 5.80 -2.22
CA ARG A 356 -18.44 6.56 -2.07
C ARG A 356 -18.77 6.69 -0.60
N ILE A 357 -19.31 7.83 -0.21
CA ILE A 357 -19.71 8.11 1.17
C ILE A 357 -21.18 8.52 1.15
N TYR A 358 -21.99 7.90 2.01
CA TYR A 358 -23.35 8.34 2.28
C TYR A 358 -23.38 8.98 3.66
N ILE A 359 -23.94 10.18 3.77
CA ILE A 359 -24.05 10.89 5.05
C ILE A 359 -25.51 11.09 5.35
N TYR A 360 -25.93 10.66 6.54
CA TYR A 360 -27.27 10.86 7.09
C TYR A 360 -27.18 11.72 8.35
N PRO A 361 -28.24 12.45 8.70
CA PRO A 361 -28.33 13.03 10.04
C PRO A 361 -28.37 11.92 11.09
N ASP A 362 -27.77 12.15 12.26
CA ASP A 362 -27.91 11.26 13.39
C ASP A 362 -29.40 11.09 13.79
N LYS A 363 -29.80 9.84 14.07
CA LYS A 363 -31.17 9.44 14.40
C LYS A 363 -31.61 9.90 15.79
N MET A 364 -30.68 10.29 16.67
CA MET A 364 -30.99 10.74 18.04
C MET A 364 -31.55 12.17 18.15
N GLY A 365 -31.73 12.89 17.04
CA GLY A 365 -32.39 14.20 17.04
C GLY A 365 -31.51 15.36 17.54
N SER A 366 -32.09 16.57 17.66
CA SER A 366 -31.36 17.84 17.84
C SER A 366 -30.68 18.05 19.20
N GLU A 367 -30.70 17.07 20.11
CA GLU A 367 -30.21 17.20 21.49
C GLU A 367 -28.76 16.72 21.68
N THR A 368 -28.19 15.99 20.71
CA THR A 368 -26.85 15.38 20.81
C THR A 368 -25.75 16.24 20.16
N THR A 369 -25.51 17.45 20.68
CA THR A 369 -24.46 18.33 20.14
C THR A 369 -23.02 17.90 20.49
N ASP A 370 -22.85 16.95 21.41
CA ASP A 370 -21.56 16.49 21.92
C ASP A 370 -21.28 15.00 21.61
N ALA A 371 -22.19 14.31 20.92
CA ALA A 371 -21.99 12.92 20.51
C ALA A 371 -20.84 12.78 19.51
N LEU A 372 -20.19 11.62 19.49
CA LEU A 372 -19.25 11.28 18.42
C LEU A 372 -20.03 10.85 17.16
N PRO A 373 -19.48 11.08 15.96
CA PRO A 373 -20.09 10.57 14.75
C PRO A 373 -20.02 9.03 14.74
N GLU A 374 -21.03 8.39 14.15
CA GLU A 374 -21.06 6.94 13.98
C GLU A 374 -20.91 6.58 12.50
N SER A 375 -20.23 5.47 12.20
CA SER A 375 -20.05 5.00 10.84
C SER A 375 -20.42 3.53 10.68
N SER A 376 -20.98 3.19 9.53
CA SER A 376 -21.13 1.80 9.07
C SER A 376 -20.26 1.62 7.83
N THR A 377 -19.07 1.05 8.02
CA THR A 377 -18.10 0.82 6.94
C THR A 377 -18.66 -0.07 5.83
N CYS A 378 -19.43 -1.10 6.18
CA CYS A 378 -20.11 -2.01 5.25
C CYS A 378 -20.99 -1.29 4.23
N SER A 379 -21.67 -0.21 4.65
CA SER A 379 -22.53 0.61 3.79
C SER A 379 -21.86 1.92 3.36
N SER A 380 -20.62 2.16 3.79
CA SER A 380 -19.90 3.43 3.60
C SER A 380 -20.71 4.64 4.10
N THR A 381 -21.37 4.46 5.24
CA THR A 381 -22.31 5.44 5.81
C THR A 381 -21.73 6.15 7.01
N LEU A 382 -21.93 7.46 7.11
CA LEU A 382 -21.66 8.29 8.27
C LEU A 382 -22.98 8.89 8.80
N PHE A 383 -23.22 8.76 10.10
CA PHE A 383 -24.27 9.47 10.80
C PHE A 383 -23.66 10.73 11.43
N LEU A 384 -24.10 11.89 10.97
CA LEU A 384 -23.54 13.20 11.33
C LEU A 384 -24.40 13.89 12.41
N PRO A 385 -23.87 14.07 13.64
CA PRO A 385 -24.56 14.80 14.70
C PRO A 385 -24.73 16.29 14.38
N ASN A 386 -25.65 16.93 15.09
CA ASN A 386 -25.91 18.37 14.95
C ASN A 386 -24.95 19.22 15.81
N TYR A 387 -23.70 19.33 15.37
CA TYR A 387 -22.69 20.10 16.10
C TYR A 387 -22.98 21.60 16.11
N ALA A 388 -22.67 22.26 17.23
CA ALA A 388 -22.91 23.70 17.41
C ALA A 388 -22.06 24.59 16.49
N THR A 389 -20.85 24.15 16.12
CA THR A 389 -19.91 24.90 15.27
C THR A 389 -19.09 23.97 14.37
N ALA A 390 -18.52 24.51 13.28
CA ALA A 390 -17.58 23.80 12.42
C ALA A 390 -16.35 23.28 13.18
N LYS A 391 -15.85 24.05 14.15
CA LYS A 391 -14.71 23.64 14.99
C LYS A 391 -15.02 22.38 15.82
N VAL A 392 -16.20 22.31 16.43
CA VAL A 392 -16.62 21.11 17.18
C VAL A 392 -16.78 19.92 16.24
N CYS A 393 -17.35 20.14 15.04
CA CYS A 393 -17.44 19.10 14.02
C CYS A 393 -16.05 18.56 13.63
N GLU A 394 -15.10 19.46 13.39
CA GLU A 394 -13.70 19.13 13.08
C GLU A 394 -13.05 18.27 14.18
N GLU A 395 -13.13 18.71 15.44
CA GLU A 395 -12.56 18.00 16.57
C GLU A 395 -13.17 16.60 16.74
N LYS A 396 -14.49 16.47 16.61
CA LYS A 396 -15.21 15.20 16.77
C LYS A 396 -14.96 14.22 15.62
N LEU A 397 -14.97 14.71 14.37
CA LEU A 397 -14.62 13.90 13.20
C LEU A 397 -13.17 13.41 13.28
N ARG A 398 -12.23 14.29 13.65
CA ARG A 398 -10.82 13.93 13.79
C ARG A 398 -10.65 12.91 14.92
N TYR A 399 -11.28 13.14 16.06
CA TYR A 399 -11.22 12.20 17.18
C TYR A 399 -11.73 10.81 16.77
N ALA A 400 -12.90 10.71 16.15
CA ALA A 400 -13.43 9.43 15.68
C ALA A 400 -12.49 8.75 14.66
N ALA A 401 -11.98 9.51 13.69
CA ALA A 401 -11.08 8.97 12.66
C ALA A 401 -9.77 8.38 13.20
N TYR A 402 -9.28 8.88 14.33
CA TYR A 402 -8.04 8.37 14.96
C TYR A 402 -8.29 7.26 15.98
N ASN A 403 -9.45 7.24 16.64
CA ASN A 403 -9.71 6.36 17.79
C ASN A 403 -10.66 5.20 17.49
N CYS A 404 -11.47 5.28 16.43
CA CYS A 404 -12.34 4.19 16.01
C CYS A 404 -11.61 3.31 14.98
N VAL A 405 -10.74 2.43 15.49
CA VAL A 405 -10.21 1.31 14.70
C VAL A 405 -11.31 0.24 14.66
N ALA A 406 -11.62 -0.29 13.47
CA ALA A 406 -12.71 -1.24 13.23
C ALA A 406 -12.94 -2.19 14.40
N ILE A 407 -14.04 -2.01 15.13
CA ILE A 407 -14.45 -2.94 16.18
C ILE A 407 -15.14 -4.10 15.48
N ASP A 408 -14.39 -5.18 15.36
CA ASP A 408 -14.84 -6.51 14.96
C ASP A 408 -15.63 -7.12 16.14
N THR A 409 -16.90 -6.75 16.25
CA THR A 409 -17.86 -7.48 17.09
C THR A 409 -19.15 -7.70 16.31
N ASP A 410 -19.08 -8.52 15.29
CA ASP A 410 -20.24 -9.25 14.77
C ASP A 410 -20.61 -10.36 15.76
N VAL A 411 -21.05 -9.97 16.97
CA VAL A 411 -21.90 -10.84 17.78
C VAL A 411 -23.32 -10.42 17.44
N SER A 412 -24.03 -11.28 16.72
CA SER A 412 -25.48 -11.15 16.55
C SER A 412 -26.10 -10.86 17.92
N PRO A 413 -27.00 -9.85 18.06
CA PRO A 413 -27.75 -9.64 19.30
C PRO A 413 -28.65 -10.83 19.68
N TRP A 414 -28.64 -11.91 18.89
CA TRP A 414 -29.47 -13.09 19.00
C TRP A 414 -28.68 -14.39 19.24
N GLU A 415 -27.40 -14.32 19.62
CA GLU A 415 -26.66 -15.48 20.13
C GLU A 415 -26.18 -15.30 21.58
#